data_AF-A0A2V6SVZ7-F1
#
_entry.id   AF-A0A2V6SVZ7-F1
#
_cell.length_a   1.000
_cell.length_b   1.000
_cell.length_c   1.000
_cell.angle_alpha   90.00
_cell.angle_beta   90.00
_cell.angle_gamma   90.00
#
_symmetry.space_group_name_H-M   'P 1'
#
loop_
_entity.id
_entity.type
_entity.pdbx_description
1 polymer ?
#
loop_
_entity_poly.entity_id
_entity_poly.type
_entity_poly.pdbx_seq_one_letter_code
_entity_poly.pdbx_strand_id
1 'polypeptide(L)'
;MTCARGSSASSGPAPRTGWRWWAVRSMRRPPRACARPCPPRPTGDSTSASAGPRWSVAGHWRSRMPRSGSSRASRRPCATGASTRSTSGSGRSQPRARPPRPTWTKPGPTSGGAWRARWGRVDARLDSRYRRGHPSAEVNMKTWNHRFTALGLALLLSTLGSITARADSTQGITDTTIRIGNMGPYTGDASSFSALNYGPMAYFRYINSQGGIHGRKFEMVTADDACKETTGIAAAKKLIYQDKVFMVLVTPCSGVAMAIKPTLLEDGLPWIGVSANPKLTTPTVPNMFHVTYTGVYSGRAMAGFALSKPNTKKVVLVAHTNDWARGYCDPATELMKEKGVEPVMNLALERGSTDATAQALRIKAANADFVLGCLYEAELAILLRDLHKYSISVPVIGALGADFESTHKRVNNPAAVKNFYLPYQFKAPMGSPTMKKWEEMFVKFLEKSELPENGVPTNFYYFGLPPAIATVEAFRRAGPQPTREKFIAAMETLKDFDTGVLADKVTINRDNHVGVHVMYAVGLNEQGKQTVFTAWGKPLQ
;
A
#
# COMPACT_ATOMS: atom_id res chain seq x y z
N MET A 1 -26.89 -44.64 -66.19
CA MET A 1 -25.65 -45.07 -65.52
C MET A 1 -25.88 -44.91 -64.01
N THR A 2 -26.34 -45.95 -63.32
CA THR A 2 -25.51 -46.94 -62.57
C THR A 2 -24.88 -46.31 -61.31
N CYS A 3 -25.49 -46.33 -60.12
CA CYS A 3 -25.88 -47.44 -59.20
C CYS A 3 -24.77 -47.81 -58.17
N ALA A 4 -25.03 -48.31 -56.94
CA ALA A 4 -26.17 -48.20 -56.01
C ALA A 4 -25.88 -48.99 -54.69
N ARG A 5 -26.30 -48.48 -53.49
CA ARG A 5 -26.35 -49.19 -52.17
C ARG A 5 -24.95 -49.59 -51.61
N GLY A 6 -24.71 -49.96 -50.34
CA GLY A 6 -25.46 -50.09 -49.06
C GLY A 6 -24.46 -50.51 -47.93
N SER A 7 -24.79 -50.86 -46.67
CA SER A 7 -26.00 -50.73 -45.84
C SER A 7 -25.76 -51.22 -44.38
N SER A 8 -26.21 -50.48 -43.36
CA SER A 8 -26.56 -50.87 -41.96
C SER A 8 -25.63 -51.73 -41.05
N ALA A 9 -25.26 -51.13 -39.90
CA ALA A 9 -24.92 -51.63 -38.54
C ALA A 9 -24.96 -53.14 -38.15
N SER A 10 -24.04 -53.56 -37.25
CA SER A 10 -24.37 -54.03 -35.86
C SER A 10 -23.18 -54.68 -35.07
N SER A 11 -23.33 -54.74 -33.73
CA SER A 11 -22.56 -55.56 -32.75
C SER A 11 -21.11 -55.17 -32.35
N GLY A 12 -20.66 -55.66 -31.17
CA GLY A 12 -19.36 -55.36 -30.53
C GLY A 12 -18.40 -56.58 -30.52
N PRO A 13 -17.45 -56.75 -29.55
CA PRO A 13 -17.47 -56.27 -28.16
C PRO A 13 -16.17 -55.51 -27.71
N ALA A 14 -16.04 -55.26 -26.41
CA ALA A 14 -14.86 -54.61 -25.78
C ALA A 14 -13.94 -55.61 -25.05
N PRO A 15 -12.70 -55.21 -24.71
CA PRO A 15 -12.04 -55.64 -23.49
C PRO A 15 -11.88 -54.50 -22.46
N ARG A 16 -11.69 -54.85 -21.18
CA ARG A 16 -11.56 -53.94 -20.04
C ARG A 16 -10.12 -53.87 -19.52
N THR A 17 -9.55 -52.67 -19.40
CA THR A 17 -8.56 -52.30 -18.36
C THR A 17 -8.71 -50.81 -18.01
N GLY A 18 -8.46 -50.35 -16.78
CA GLY A 18 -8.14 -51.16 -15.60
C GLY A 18 -7.70 -50.42 -14.32
N TRP A 19 -7.70 -49.08 -14.25
CA TRP A 19 -7.12 -48.35 -13.11
C TRP A 19 -8.13 -47.49 -12.32
N ARG A 20 -7.99 -47.53 -10.99
CA ARG A 20 -8.84 -46.82 -10.02
C ARG A 20 -8.15 -45.53 -9.55
N TRP A 21 -8.95 -44.51 -9.22
CA TRP A 21 -8.53 -43.43 -8.32
C TRP A 21 -9.49 -43.33 -7.13
N TRP A 22 -8.94 -42.97 -5.97
CA TRP A 22 -9.68 -42.91 -4.70
C TRP A 22 -10.39 -41.57 -4.53
N ALA A 23 -11.70 -41.60 -4.30
CA ALA A 23 -12.47 -40.45 -3.83
C ALA A 23 -12.75 -40.57 -2.33
N VAL A 24 -11.97 -39.85 -1.50
CA VAL A 24 -12.18 -39.83 -0.04
C VAL A 24 -13.42 -39.00 0.29
N ARG A 25 -14.47 -39.66 0.76
CA ARG A 25 -15.81 -39.10 0.97
C ARG A 25 -16.01 -38.61 2.41
N SER A 26 -15.49 -37.42 2.74
CA SER A 26 -15.66 -36.81 4.06
C SER A 26 -17.09 -36.27 4.27
N MET A 27 -17.88 -36.98 5.08
CA MET A 27 -19.22 -36.52 5.44
C MET A 27 -19.17 -35.35 6.44
N ARG A 28 -19.78 -34.22 6.10
CA ARG A 28 -20.37 -33.28 7.08
C ARG A 28 -21.79 -32.92 6.65
N ARG A 29 -22.70 -32.84 7.62
CA ARG A 29 -24.14 -32.60 7.41
C ARG A 29 -24.39 -31.12 7.06
N PRO A 30 -25.35 -30.80 6.17
CA PRO A 30 -25.86 -29.44 6.05
C PRO A 30 -26.73 -29.09 7.29
N PRO A 31 -26.75 -27.82 7.73
CA PRO A 31 -27.78 -27.35 8.66
C PRO A 31 -29.15 -27.36 7.98
N ARG A 32 -30.20 -27.70 8.74
CA ARG A 32 -31.58 -27.72 8.21
C ARG A 32 -32.10 -26.30 8.02
N ALA A 33 -32.51 -25.95 6.80
CA ALA A 33 -33.36 -24.79 6.56
C ALA A 33 -34.81 -25.14 6.93
N CYS A 34 -35.40 -24.44 7.89
CA CYS A 34 -36.83 -24.48 8.16
C CYS A 34 -37.47 -23.19 7.65
N ALA A 35 -38.21 -23.28 6.55
CA ALA A 35 -38.92 -22.14 5.96
C ALA A 35 -40.34 -21.99 6.54
N ARG A 36 -40.72 -20.76 6.90
CA ARG A 36 -42.12 -20.30 6.85
C ARG A 36 -42.15 -18.83 6.38
N PRO A 37 -42.91 -18.51 5.32
CA PRO A 37 -43.08 -17.13 4.86
C PRO A 37 -44.17 -16.39 5.64
N CYS A 38 -44.07 -15.07 5.75
CA CYS A 38 -45.19 -14.21 6.10
C CYS A 38 -45.92 -13.75 4.81
N PRO A 39 -47.26 -13.72 4.77
CA PRO A 39 -48.02 -13.42 3.56
C PRO A 39 -48.32 -11.91 3.38
N PRO A 40 -48.51 -11.44 2.14
CA PRO A 40 -49.12 -10.14 1.85
C PRO A 40 -50.65 -10.23 1.79
N ARG A 41 -51.36 -9.21 2.29
CA ARG A 41 -52.81 -8.97 2.13
C ARG A 41 -53.15 -7.50 2.40
N PRO A 42 -54.22 -6.94 1.79
CA PRO A 42 -54.59 -7.07 0.38
C PRO A 42 -54.90 -5.68 -0.25
N THR A 43 -55.22 -5.67 -1.54
CA THR A 43 -55.71 -4.46 -2.25
C THR A 43 -57.19 -4.19 -1.97
N GLY A 44 -57.60 -2.93 -2.15
CA GLY A 44 -58.99 -2.52 -2.32
C GLY A 44 -59.08 -1.24 -3.17
N ASP A 45 -59.51 -1.39 -4.42
CA ASP A 45 -60.48 -0.59 -5.19
C ASP A 45 -60.60 0.94 -4.92
N SER A 46 -60.73 1.83 -5.92
CA SER A 46 -61.19 1.65 -7.31
C SER A 46 -60.89 2.87 -8.22
N THR A 47 -61.11 2.73 -9.55
CA THR A 47 -61.35 3.79 -10.57
C THR A 47 -60.26 4.89 -10.75
N SER A 48 -59.54 4.96 -11.88
CA SER A 48 -59.94 5.50 -13.21
C SER A 48 -60.26 7.01 -13.22
N ALA A 49 -59.87 7.82 -14.21
CA ALA A 49 -59.44 7.50 -15.59
C ALA A 49 -58.41 8.50 -16.17
N SER A 50 -58.07 8.32 -17.45
CA SER A 50 -57.13 9.11 -18.24
C SER A 50 -57.66 10.49 -18.68
N ALA A 51 -56.80 11.52 -18.71
CA ALA A 51 -56.57 12.42 -19.86
C ALA A 51 -55.57 13.55 -19.54
N GLY A 52 -54.92 14.06 -20.58
CA GLY A 52 -54.47 15.46 -20.67
C GLY A 52 -55.04 16.08 -21.96
N PRO A 53 -54.57 17.25 -22.45
CA PRO A 53 -53.55 18.14 -21.87
C PRO A 53 -53.95 19.64 -21.92
N ARG A 54 -52.95 20.53 -21.82
CA ARG A 54 -52.83 21.83 -22.55
C ARG A 54 -53.43 23.12 -21.92
N TRP A 55 -52.70 24.23 -22.14
CA TRP A 55 -53.02 25.65 -21.87
C TRP A 55 -53.10 26.11 -20.39
N SER A 56 -52.98 27.41 -20.03
CA SER A 56 -52.01 28.47 -20.40
C SER A 56 -52.31 29.79 -19.64
N VAL A 57 -51.40 30.78 -19.73
CA VAL A 57 -51.56 32.22 -19.41
C VAL A 57 -51.48 32.63 -17.92
N ALA A 58 -50.97 33.85 -17.69
CA ALA A 58 -50.62 34.46 -16.41
C ALA A 58 -51.67 35.48 -15.88
N GLY A 59 -51.45 35.97 -14.65
CA GLY A 59 -52.24 37.01 -13.97
C GLY A 59 -52.04 36.91 -12.45
N HIS A 60 -51.20 37.66 -11.73
CA HIS A 60 -50.79 39.07 -11.83
C HIS A 60 -51.89 40.09 -11.42
N TRP A 61 -52.29 40.08 -10.13
CA TRP A 61 -52.82 41.24 -9.37
C TRP A 61 -52.46 41.06 -7.88
N ARG A 62 -51.51 41.81 -7.31
CA ARG A 62 -51.61 43.16 -6.68
C ARG A 62 -52.43 43.24 -5.37
N SER A 63 -51.68 43.32 -4.27
CA SER A 63 -51.88 44.21 -3.09
C SER A 63 -53.17 44.13 -2.24
N ARG A 64 -52.98 43.89 -0.93
CA ARG A 64 -53.20 44.92 0.12
C ARG A 64 -52.52 44.53 1.45
N MET A 65 -51.84 45.48 2.08
CA MET A 65 -51.64 45.50 3.55
C MET A 65 -52.83 46.19 4.21
N PRO A 66 -53.00 46.04 5.52
CA PRO A 66 -52.91 47.24 6.36
C PRO A 66 -51.85 47.10 7.48
N ARG A 67 -51.62 48.22 8.20
CA ARG A 67 -50.56 48.43 9.19
C ARG A 67 -51.16 48.78 10.55
N SER A 68 -50.31 48.74 11.58
CA SER A 68 -50.43 49.43 12.89
C SER A 68 -51.37 48.85 13.95
N GLY A 69 -51.03 49.15 15.22
CA GLY A 69 -51.67 48.64 16.43
C GLY A 69 -50.61 48.35 17.52
N SER A 70 -50.37 49.30 18.42
CA SER A 70 -49.27 49.23 19.41
C SER A 70 -49.73 49.62 20.82
N SER A 71 -49.31 48.87 21.84
CA SER A 71 -49.42 49.28 23.25
C SER A 71 -48.26 48.72 24.09
N ARG A 72 -47.98 49.36 25.23
CA ARG A 72 -46.86 49.09 26.15
C ARG A 72 -47.33 48.41 27.43
N ALA A 73 -46.34 48.01 28.24
CA ALA A 73 -46.39 47.91 29.71
C ALA A 73 -47.18 46.71 30.30
N SER A 74 -46.94 46.24 31.53
CA SER A 74 -45.75 46.29 32.43
C SER A 74 -46.04 45.46 33.70
N ARG A 75 -45.01 44.91 34.38
CA ARG A 75 -44.78 44.93 35.85
C ARG A 75 -43.93 43.75 36.38
N ARG A 76 -42.84 44.11 37.05
CA ARG A 76 -42.26 43.44 38.25
C ARG A 76 -42.96 44.06 39.50
N PRO A 77 -42.89 43.51 40.76
CA PRO A 77 -41.63 43.24 41.49
C PRO A 77 -41.63 42.12 42.58
N CYS A 78 -40.46 41.93 43.23
CA CYS A 78 -40.11 41.61 44.65
C CYS A 78 -41.03 40.74 45.56
N ALA A 79 -40.57 39.99 46.59
CA ALA A 79 -39.25 39.59 47.17
C ALA A 79 -39.47 38.29 48.03
N THR A 80 -38.81 37.83 49.13
CA THR A 80 -37.79 38.34 50.10
C THR A 80 -37.19 37.16 50.94
N GLY A 81 -36.02 37.32 51.59
CA GLY A 81 -35.49 36.48 52.71
C GLY A 81 -34.44 35.42 52.30
N ALA A 82 -33.23 35.27 52.89
CA ALA A 82 -32.72 35.28 54.29
C ALA A 82 -32.96 33.96 55.05
N SER A 83 -32.03 33.36 55.84
CA SER A 83 -30.55 33.50 56.05
C SER A 83 -30.05 32.23 56.81
N THR A 84 -28.87 32.03 57.46
CA THR A 84 -27.75 32.86 57.97
C THR A 84 -26.53 31.97 58.39
N ARG A 85 -25.26 32.40 58.18
CA ARG A 85 -24.01 31.96 58.90
C ARG A 85 -23.60 30.46 58.83
N SER A 86 -22.44 29.97 59.32
CA SER A 86 -21.00 30.37 59.31
C SER A 86 -20.16 29.12 59.76
N THR A 87 -18.84 29.04 60.05
CA THR A 87 -17.73 29.99 60.32
C THR A 87 -16.35 29.28 60.18
N SER A 88 -15.28 30.00 59.77
CA SER A 88 -13.83 29.68 59.97
C SER A 88 -13.23 28.37 59.40
N GLY A 89 -11.91 28.24 59.15
CA GLY A 89 -10.79 29.13 59.49
C GLY A 89 -9.53 28.93 58.60
N SER A 90 -8.40 29.50 59.04
CA SER A 90 -7.20 29.77 58.22
C SER A 90 -6.07 28.72 58.32
N GLY A 91 -5.28 28.58 57.23
CA GLY A 91 -4.02 27.84 57.19
C GLY A 91 -3.07 28.42 56.14
N ARG A 92 -1.76 28.52 56.43
CA ARG A 92 -0.80 29.33 55.66
C ARG A 92 0.19 28.49 54.82
N SER A 93 0.40 28.93 53.58
CA SER A 93 1.63 28.84 52.74
C SER A 93 2.80 27.92 53.16
N GLN A 94 3.29 27.10 52.21
CA GLN A 94 4.65 27.08 51.62
C GLN A 94 4.69 26.04 50.46
N PRO A 95 5.58 26.15 49.44
CA PRO A 95 5.54 25.31 48.24
C PRO A 95 6.48 24.09 48.30
N ARG A 96 6.18 23.03 47.53
CA ARG A 96 7.07 21.86 47.37
C ARG A 96 8.26 22.17 46.45
N ALA A 97 9.46 21.79 46.87
CA ALA A 97 10.70 21.98 46.12
C ALA A 97 10.78 21.08 44.87
N ARG A 98 11.61 21.50 43.90
CA ARG A 98 11.98 20.70 42.72
C ARG A 98 13.34 20.01 42.95
N PRO A 99 13.56 18.77 42.49
CA PRO A 99 14.90 18.19 42.42
C PRO A 99 15.77 18.91 41.37
N PRO A 100 17.11 18.90 41.52
CA PRO A 100 18.02 19.63 40.63
C PRO A 100 18.20 18.97 39.26
N ARG A 101 18.62 19.77 38.26
CA ARG A 101 19.06 19.29 36.95
C ARG A 101 20.56 18.98 36.96
N PRO A 102 21.05 17.92 36.28
CA PRO A 102 22.48 17.76 36.01
C PRO A 102 22.96 18.79 34.98
N THR A 103 24.05 19.47 35.28
CA THR A 103 24.69 20.46 34.39
C THR A 103 25.65 19.78 33.42
N TRP A 104 25.36 19.85 32.12
CA TRP A 104 26.31 19.49 31.06
C TRP A 104 27.13 20.70 30.65
N THR A 105 28.43 20.69 30.94
CA THR A 105 29.40 21.63 30.39
C THR A 105 29.82 21.20 28.98
N LYS A 106 30.05 22.17 28.07
CA LYS A 106 30.65 21.93 26.75
C LYS A 106 32.17 22.19 26.79
N PRO A 107 32.97 21.55 25.92
CA PRO A 107 34.43 21.55 26.01
C PRO A 107 35.09 22.83 25.48
N GLY A 108 36.29 23.12 25.99
CA GLY A 108 37.26 24.08 25.43
C GLY A 108 38.56 23.37 25.00
N PRO A 109 39.44 24.01 24.20
CA PRO A 109 40.37 23.26 23.34
C PRO A 109 41.87 23.40 23.66
N THR A 110 42.57 22.25 23.63
CA THR A 110 44.04 22.10 23.47
C THR A 110 44.26 20.74 22.76
N SER A 111 44.83 20.59 21.56
CA SER A 111 46.07 21.09 20.94
C SER A 111 47.28 20.14 21.09
N GLY A 112 47.57 19.37 20.04
CA GLY A 112 48.91 18.84 19.73
C GLY A 112 49.28 17.45 20.29
N GLY A 113 50.23 16.80 19.59
CA GLY A 113 51.00 15.67 20.12
C GLY A 113 50.53 14.27 19.72
N ALA A 114 51.07 13.72 18.64
CA ALA A 114 51.21 12.26 18.50
C ALA A 114 52.44 11.79 19.30
N TRP A 115 52.49 10.53 19.74
CA TRP A 115 53.71 9.69 19.74
C TRP A 115 53.36 8.20 19.95
N ARG A 116 54.37 7.32 19.99
CA ARG A 116 54.27 5.88 19.69
C ARG A 116 54.30 5.00 20.94
N ALA A 117 53.83 3.76 20.81
CA ALA A 117 53.85 2.76 21.86
C ALA A 117 55.27 2.29 22.25
N ARG A 118 55.45 1.93 23.53
CA ARG A 118 56.36 0.85 23.96
C ARG A 118 55.89 0.23 25.29
N TRP A 119 56.29 -1.02 25.51
CA TRP A 119 55.89 -1.90 26.61
C TRP A 119 56.71 -1.69 27.91
N GLY A 120 56.09 -1.92 29.07
CA GLY A 120 56.71 -2.47 30.28
C GLY A 120 55.96 -3.76 30.65
N ARG A 121 56.61 -4.91 30.79
CA ARG A 121 57.22 -5.42 32.04
C ARG A 121 56.30 -5.23 33.25
N VAL A 122 55.60 -6.28 33.68
CA VAL A 122 56.08 -7.47 34.44
C VAL A 122 56.33 -7.12 35.89
N ASP A 123 55.60 -7.79 36.77
CA ASP A 123 56.01 -8.05 38.14
C ASP A 123 55.61 -9.49 38.52
N ALA A 124 56.30 -10.10 39.48
CA ALA A 124 56.25 -11.55 39.71
C ALA A 124 55.81 -11.91 41.13
N ARG A 125 55.14 -13.08 41.27
CA ARG A 125 55.01 -13.76 42.56
C ARG A 125 55.31 -15.25 42.42
N LEU A 126 56.30 -15.68 43.20
CA LEU A 126 56.61 -17.08 43.48
C LEU A 126 55.68 -17.57 44.61
N ASP A 127 55.28 -18.84 44.58
CA ASP A 127 55.89 -19.81 45.49
C ASP A 127 55.77 -21.24 44.88
N SER A 128 56.46 -22.16 45.52
CA SER A 128 56.77 -23.53 45.15
C SER A 128 55.75 -24.54 45.68
N ARG A 129 55.67 -25.71 45.05
CA ARG A 129 56.24 -26.94 45.66
C ARG A 129 56.21 -28.17 44.75
N TYR A 130 57.23 -28.99 44.99
CA TYR A 130 57.37 -30.43 44.75
C TYR A 130 57.73 -30.98 43.36
N ARG A 131 58.73 -31.88 43.41
CA ARG A 131 59.40 -32.54 42.28
C ARG A 131 58.84 -33.94 42.02
N ARG A 132 58.94 -34.37 40.75
CA ARG A 132 59.33 -35.71 40.20
C ARG A 132 58.62 -35.90 38.84
N GLY A 133 59.24 -36.41 37.79
CA GLY A 133 60.64 -36.78 37.56
C GLY A 133 60.75 -37.60 36.27
N HIS A 134 61.59 -37.20 35.31
CA HIS A 134 61.72 -37.88 34.01
C HIS A 134 62.77 -39.01 34.04
N PRO A 135 62.48 -40.12 33.35
CA PRO A 135 63.46 -40.87 32.58
C PRO A 135 63.41 -40.42 31.11
N SER A 136 64.57 -40.24 30.48
CA SER A 136 64.66 -39.97 29.04
C SER A 136 64.49 -41.25 28.23
N ALA A 137 63.79 -41.18 27.10
CA ALA A 137 63.78 -42.22 26.08
C ALA A 137 63.79 -41.56 24.69
N GLU A 138 64.91 -41.67 23.99
CA GLU A 138 64.99 -41.28 22.58
C GLU A 138 64.20 -42.29 21.74
N VAL A 139 63.33 -41.82 20.84
CA VAL A 139 62.58 -42.68 19.92
C VAL A 139 62.86 -42.25 18.48
N ASN A 140 63.36 -43.21 17.70
CA ASN A 140 63.89 -43.03 16.37
C ASN A 140 62.82 -42.54 15.37
N MET A 141 62.99 -41.33 14.83
CA MET A 141 62.02 -40.63 13.99
C MET A 141 62.03 -41.12 12.53
N LYS A 142 61.65 -42.39 12.29
CA LYS A 142 61.73 -42.99 10.94
C LYS A 142 60.60 -43.93 10.48
N THR A 143 59.50 -44.12 11.22
CA THR A 143 58.39 -45.04 10.84
C THR A 143 56.98 -44.57 11.26
N TRP A 144 56.52 -43.40 10.79
CA TRP A 144 55.18 -42.88 11.18
C TRP A 144 54.32 -42.22 10.08
N ASN A 145 54.44 -42.67 8.83
CA ASN A 145 53.89 -41.93 7.66
C ASN A 145 52.53 -42.41 7.09
N HIS A 146 51.89 -43.46 7.65
CA HIS A 146 50.79 -44.16 6.95
C HIS A 146 49.52 -44.47 7.78
N ARG A 147 49.25 -43.75 8.89
CA ARG A 147 48.01 -43.98 9.68
C ARG A 147 47.15 -42.75 10.02
N PHE A 148 47.51 -41.54 9.59
CA PHE A 148 46.68 -40.33 9.80
C PHE A 148 45.91 -39.85 8.56
N THR A 149 46.22 -40.36 7.36
CA THR A 149 45.54 -39.97 6.11
C THR A 149 44.09 -40.45 6.00
N ALA A 150 43.68 -41.48 6.72
CA ALA A 150 42.34 -42.09 6.60
C ALA A 150 41.22 -41.34 7.33
N LEU A 151 41.50 -40.60 8.40
CA LEU A 151 40.48 -39.90 9.19
C LEU A 151 40.26 -38.43 8.76
N GLY A 152 41.24 -37.79 8.13
CA GLY A 152 41.08 -36.43 7.63
C GLY A 152 40.06 -36.30 6.48
N LEU A 153 39.92 -37.35 5.67
CA LEU A 153 39.05 -37.32 4.48
C LEU A 153 37.56 -37.44 4.82
N ALA A 154 37.21 -38.14 5.91
CA ALA A 154 35.81 -38.35 6.29
C ALA A 154 35.11 -37.07 6.78
N LEU A 155 35.83 -36.20 7.51
CA LEU A 155 35.28 -34.94 8.02
C LEU A 155 35.16 -33.84 6.95
N LEU A 156 35.93 -33.96 5.86
CA LEU A 156 35.94 -33.00 4.75
C LEU A 156 34.75 -33.17 3.78
N LEU A 157 34.04 -34.31 3.80
CA LEU A 157 32.77 -34.46 3.08
C LEU A 157 31.55 -33.96 3.88
N SER A 158 31.68 -33.73 5.19
CA SER A 158 30.56 -33.29 6.04
C SER A 158 30.22 -31.80 5.88
N THR A 159 31.16 -30.98 5.40
CA THR A 159 31.03 -29.50 5.33
C THR A 159 30.42 -28.98 4.03
N LEU A 160 30.22 -29.83 3.02
CA LEU A 160 29.52 -29.51 1.77
C LEU A 160 27.98 -29.53 1.91
N GLY A 161 27.45 -29.92 3.07
CA GLY A 161 26.00 -30.09 3.30
C GLY A 161 25.18 -28.81 3.47
N SER A 162 25.82 -27.64 3.54
CA SER A 162 25.15 -26.34 3.75
C SER A 162 25.21 -25.44 2.51
N ILE A 163 24.96 -26.00 1.33
CA ILE A 163 24.50 -25.20 0.19
C ILE A 163 23.10 -24.68 0.56
N THR A 164 23.00 -23.42 0.97
CA THR A 164 21.70 -22.72 0.90
C THR A 164 21.28 -22.73 -0.56
N ALA A 165 20.20 -23.44 -0.86
CA ALA A 165 19.79 -23.78 -2.21
C ALA A 165 19.16 -22.57 -2.93
N ARG A 166 20.02 -21.57 -3.20
CA ARG A 166 19.73 -20.34 -3.93
C ARG A 166 18.90 -20.68 -5.16
N ALA A 167 17.65 -20.23 -5.18
CA ALA A 167 16.68 -20.64 -6.17
C ALA A 167 17.22 -20.41 -7.59
N ASP A 168 17.09 -21.39 -8.48
CA ASP A 168 17.64 -21.36 -9.85
C ASP A 168 17.29 -20.05 -10.58
N SER A 169 18.27 -19.49 -11.30
CA SER A 169 18.14 -18.34 -12.22
C SER A 169 16.99 -18.47 -13.23
N THR A 170 16.52 -19.69 -13.49
CA THR A 170 15.42 -20.06 -14.39
C THR A 170 14.21 -20.66 -13.67
N GLN A 171 14.23 -20.77 -12.33
CA GLN A 171 13.13 -21.32 -11.54
C GLN A 171 11.80 -20.64 -11.91
N GLY A 172 10.76 -21.43 -12.18
CA GLY A 172 9.44 -20.91 -12.56
C GLY A 172 9.28 -20.58 -14.04
N ILE A 173 10.32 -20.74 -14.85
CA ILE A 173 10.23 -20.84 -16.31
C ILE A 173 10.06 -22.33 -16.68
N THR A 174 9.17 -22.61 -17.62
CA THR A 174 9.12 -23.88 -18.36
C THR A 174 9.09 -23.58 -19.85
N ASP A 175 8.99 -24.58 -20.74
CA ASP A 175 8.85 -24.33 -22.17
C ASP A 175 7.54 -23.61 -22.54
N THR A 176 6.51 -23.68 -21.68
CA THR A 176 5.18 -23.11 -21.95
C THR A 176 4.66 -22.14 -20.88
N THR A 177 5.35 -21.99 -19.74
CA THR A 177 4.89 -21.13 -18.63
C THR A 177 5.98 -20.22 -18.02
N ILE A 178 5.53 -19.13 -17.40
CA ILE A 178 6.30 -18.21 -16.56
C ILE A 178 5.52 -18.00 -15.27
N ARG A 179 6.03 -18.47 -14.12
CA ARG A 179 5.35 -18.35 -12.82
C ARG A 179 5.66 -17.03 -12.11
N ILE A 180 4.62 -16.28 -11.78
CA ILE A 180 4.67 -14.99 -11.09
C ILE A 180 3.96 -15.11 -9.73
N GLY A 181 4.63 -14.75 -8.63
CA GLY A 181 4.00 -14.68 -7.32
C GLY A 181 3.25 -13.36 -7.11
N ASN A 182 1.94 -13.39 -6.91
CA ASN A 182 1.11 -12.20 -6.69
C ASN A 182 0.73 -12.06 -5.20
N MET A 183 1.60 -11.40 -4.43
CA MET A 183 1.44 -11.22 -2.98
C MET A 183 0.61 -9.98 -2.66
N GLY A 184 -0.37 -10.13 -1.78
CA GLY A 184 -1.10 -9.00 -1.22
C GLY A 184 -2.11 -9.41 -0.13
N PRO A 185 -2.79 -8.43 0.46
CA PRO A 185 -3.81 -8.68 1.48
C PRO A 185 -5.14 -9.04 0.81
N TYR A 186 -5.38 -10.32 0.53
CA TYR A 186 -6.69 -10.79 0.07
C TYR A 186 -7.68 -10.95 1.23
N THR A 187 -7.21 -11.01 2.48
CA THR A 187 -8.07 -11.00 3.69
C THR A 187 -7.67 -9.95 4.74
N GLY A 188 -8.56 -9.74 5.73
CA GLY A 188 -8.36 -8.82 6.84
C GLY A 188 -8.68 -7.34 6.54
N ASP A 189 -8.41 -6.46 7.49
CA ASP A 189 -8.75 -5.02 7.46
C ASP A 189 -8.16 -4.27 6.25
N ALA A 190 -7.08 -4.79 5.66
CA ALA A 190 -6.37 -4.24 4.52
C ALA A 190 -6.86 -4.78 3.16
N SER A 191 -7.92 -5.59 3.15
CA SER A 191 -8.40 -6.30 1.94
C SER A 191 -8.81 -5.40 0.79
N SER A 192 -9.11 -4.11 1.02
CA SER A 192 -9.30 -3.12 -0.05
C SER A 192 -8.06 -2.91 -0.93
N PHE A 193 -6.86 -3.15 -0.40
CA PHE A 193 -5.61 -3.08 -1.17
C PHE A 193 -5.39 -4.29 -2.10
N SER A 194 -6.19 -5.36 -2.01
CA SER A 194 -6.19 -6.44 -3.02
C SER A 194 -6.57 -5.94 -4.43
N ALA A 195 -7.25 -4.80 -4.54
CA ALA A 195 -7.51 -4.12 -5.81
C ALA A 195 -6.23 -3.91 -6.64
N LEU A 196 -5.11 -3.59 -6.00
CA LEU A 196 -3.82 -3.40 -6.67
C LEU A 196 -3.27 -4.71 -7.25
N ASN A 197 -3.63 -5.86 -6.66
CA ASN A 197 -3.25 -7.20 -7.11
C ASN A 197 -4.09 -7.72 -8.29
N TYR A 198 -5.27 -7.14 -8.58
CA TYR A 198 -6.07 -7.54 -9.75
C TYR A 198 -5.57 -6.94 -11.07
N GLY A 199 -4.94 -5.77 -11.02
CA GLY A 199 -4.28 -5.12 -12.17
C GLY A 199 -3.41 -6.05 -13.02
N PRO A 200 -2.45 -6.77 -12.41
CA PRO A 200 -1.63 -7.77 -13.07
C PRO A 200 -2.39 -9.00 -13.56
N MET A 201 -3.38 -9.50 -12.81
CA MET A 201 -4.14 -10.71 -13.19
C MET A 201 -4.80 -10.53 -14.54
N ALA A 202 -5.51 -9.41 -14.71
CA ALA A 202 -6.17 -9.06 -15.95
C ALA A 202 -5.16 -8.91 -17.10
N TYR A 203 -4.06 -8.17 -16.87
CA TYR A 203 -3.07 -7.91 -17.92
C TYR A 203 -2.33 -9.17 -18.38
N PHE A 204 -1.93 -10.05 -17.45
CA PHE A 204 -1.32 -11.33 -17.80
C PHE A 204 -2.30 -12.27 -18.49
N ARG A 205 -3.58 -12.31 -18.08
CA ARG A 205 -4.64 -13.06 -18.80
C ARG A 205 -4.87 -12.50 -20.22
N TYR A 206 -4.85 -11.18 -20.39
CA TYR A 206 -4.90 -10.51 -21.69
C TYR A 206 -3.72 -10.91 -22.59
N ILE A 207 -2.48 -10.83 -22.09
CA ILE A 207 -1.28 -11.23 -22.85
C ILE A 207 -1.29 -12.73 -23.17
N ASN A 208 -1.77 -13.59 -22.25
CA ASN A 208 -1.97 -15.02 -22.51
C ASN A 208 -2.99 -15.30 -23.63
N SER A 209 -4.01 -14.45 -23.80
CA SER A 209 -4.97 -14.54 -24.91
C SER A 209 -4.38 -14.15 -26.27
N GLN A 210 -3.24 -13.44 -26.26
CA GLN A 210 -2.45 -13.09 -27.45
C GLN A 210 -1.27 -14.06 -27.70
N GLY A 211 -1.27 -15.21 -27.03
CA GLY A 211 -0.23 -16.25 -27.17
C GLY A 211 0.91 -16.18 -26.14
N GLY A 212 0.91 -15.18 -25.25
CA GLY A 212 1.94 -15.00 -24.23
C GLY A 212 3.19 -14.28 -24.76
N ILE A 213 4.36 -14.62 -24.22
CA ILE A 213 5.67 -14.06 -24.63
C ILE A 213 6.64 -15.22 -24.88
N HIS A 214 7.30 -15.20 -26.05
CA HIS A 214 8.27 -16.23 -26.45
C HIS A 214 7.76 -17.67 -26.27
N GLY A 215 6.51 -17.92 -26.71
CA GLY A 215 5.80 -19.19 -26.60
C GLY A 215 5.19 -19.51 -25.23
N ARG A 216 5.43 -18.67 -24.20
CA ARG A 216 5.10 -18.97 -22.80
C ARG A 216 3.98 -18.08 -22.26
N LYS A 217 3.08 -18.70 -21.48
CA LYS A 217 1.98 -18.03 -20.77
C LYS A 217 2.37 -17.70 -19.33
N PHE A 218 1.91 -16.57 -18.83
CA PHE A 218 2.06 -16.18 -17.43
C PHE A 218 1.09 -16.97 -16.55
N GLU A 219 1.63 -17.66 -15.56
CA GLU A 219 0.89 -18.38 -14.52
C GLU A 219 1.05 -17.60 -13.21
N MET A 220 -0.03 -16.97 -12.72
CA MET A 220 0.03 -16.23 -11.47
C MET A 220 -0.38 -17.10 -10.28
N VAL A 221 0.51 -17.20 -9.29
CA VAL A 221 0.25 -17.87 -8.02
C VAL A 221 -0.03 -16.78 -6.98
N THR A 222 -1.27 -16.68 -6.53
CA THR A 222 -1.67 -15.73 -5.47
C THR A 222 -1.24 -16.25 -4.09
N ALA A 223 -0.84 -15.33 -3.21
CA ALA A 223 -0.59 -15.65 -1.80
C ALA A 223 -1.07 -14.50 -0.92
N ASP A 224 -1.90 -14.82 0.08
CA ASP A 224 -2.41 -13.85 1.05
C ASP A 224 -1.39 -13.58 2.14
N ASP A 225 -0.96 -12.32 2.22
CA ASP A 225 -0.11 -11.82 3.31
C ASP A 225 -0.93 -11.18 4.45
N ALA A 226 -2.24 -10.97 4.25
CA ALA A 226 -3.16 -10.29 5.19
C ALA A 226 -2.62 -8.96 5.77
N CYS A 227 -1.71 -8.31 5.05
CA CYS A 227 -0.93 -7.13 5.46
C CYS A 227 -0.09 -7.32 6.74
N LYS A 228 0.30 -8.56 7.07
CA LYS A 228 1.00 -8.94 8.30
C LYS A 228 2.39 -9.52 7.98
N GLU A 229 3.43 -8.99 8.60
CA GLU A 229 4.82 -9.33 8.31
C GLU A 229 5.12 -10.83 8.47
N THR A 230 4.62 -11.47 9.53
CA THR A 230 4.80 -12.91 9.79
C THR A 230 4.09 -13.79 8.75
N THR A 231 2.85 -13.45 8.40
CA THR A 231 2.08 -14.12 7.33
C THR A 231 2.74 -13.92 5.97
N GLY A 232 3.21 -12.70 5.67
CA GLY A 232 3.92 -12.34 4.45
C GLY A 232 5.25 -13.09 4.27
N ILE A 233 6.05 -13.28 5.35
CA ILE A 233 7.25 -14.12 5.30
C ILE A 233 6.89 -15.57 4.95
N ALA A 234 5.83 -16.14 5.55
CA ALA A 234 5.38 -17.49 5.22
C ALA A 234 4.87 -17.60 3.77
N ALA A 235 4.10 -16.61 3.31
CA ALA A 235 3.58 -16.52 1.94
C ALA A 235 4.71 -16.42 0.90
N ALA A 236 5.72 -15.56 1.13
CA ALA A 236 6.89 -15.46 0.26
C ALA A 236 7.69 -16.77 0.22
N LYS A 237 7.96 -17.39 1.39
CA LYS A 237 8.67 -18.68 1.43
C LYS A 237 7.90 -19.81 0.74
N LYS A 238 6.56 -19.79 0.78
CA LYS A 238 5.73 -20.71 -0.02
C LYS A 238 5.93 -20.48 -1.52
N LEU A 239 5.77 -19.24 -2.00
CA LEU A 239 5.92 -18.89 -3.42
C LEU A 239 7.31 -19.25 -3.97
N ILE A 240 8.36 -18.93 -3.22
CA ILE A 240 9.75 -19.13 -3.65
C ILE A 240 10.14 -20.60 -3.61
N TYR A 241 9.87 -21.31 -2.50
CA TYR A 241 10.40 -22.66 -2.29
C TYR A 241 9.43 -23.80 -2.65
N GLN A 242 8.12 -23.59 -2.59
CA GLN A 242 7.11 -24.63 -2.90
C GLN A 242 6.48 -24.42 -4.28
N ASP A 243 5.93 -23.23 -4.56
CA ASP A 243 5.27 -22.94 -5.86
C ASP A 243 6.28 -22.67 -6.99
N LYS A 244 7.55 -22.47 -6.62
CA LYS A 244 8.69 -22.28 -7.52
C LYS A 244 8.46 -21.13 -8.51
N VAL A 245 8.06 -19.96 -8.03
CA VAL A 245 7.92 -18.76 -8.87
C VAL A 245 9.27 -18.22 -9.36
N PHE A 246 9.25 -17.49 -10.47
CA PHE A 246 10.42 -16.79 -11.01
C PHE A 246 10.69 -15.47 -10.29
N MET A 247 9.61 -14.74 -9.97
CA MET A 247 9.61 -13.41 -9.35
C MET A 247 8.36 -13.19 -8.48
N VAL A 248 8.38 -12.17 -7.62
CA VAL A 248 7.23 -11.69 -6.84
C VAL A 248 6.80 -10.30 -7.33
N LEU A 249 5.50 -10.00 -7.27
CA LEU A 249 4.91 -8.80 -7.85
C LEU A 249 3.86 -8.15 -6.93
N VAL A 250 3.72 -6.83 -7.09
CA VAL A 250 2.79 -5.88 -6.45
C VAL A 250 2.97 -5.65 -4.94
N THR A 251 3.02 -6.67 -4.07
CA THR A 251 3.20 -6.58 -2.58
C THR A 251 2.87 -5.21 -1.95
N PRO A 252 1.58 -4.83 -1.79
CA PRO A 252 1.20 -3.45 -1.46
C PRO A 252 1.64 -3.00 -0.07
N CYS A 253 1.65 -3.91 0.90
CA CYS A 253 1.90 -3.59 2.30
C CYS A 253 3.40 -3.42 2.60
N SER A 254 3.82 -2.19 2.88
CA SER A 254 5.24 -1.84 3.04
C SER A 254 5.97 -2.57 4.18
N GLY A 255 5.28 -2.94 5.27
CA GLY A 255 5.85 -3.80 6.32
C GLY A 255 6.17 -5.19 5.79
N VAL A 256 5.20 -5.83 5.12
CA VAL A 256 5.40 -7.13 4.44
C VAL A 256 6.53 -7.06 3.43
N ALA A 257 6.55 -6.06 2.54
CA ALA A 257 7.59 -5.91 1.54
C ALA A 257 9.00 -5.77 2.17
N MET A 258 9.14 -5.03 3.27
CA MET A 258 10.40 -4.92 4.01
C MET A 258 10.78 -6.21 4.74
N ALA A 259 9.80 -6.95 5.26
CA ALA A 259 10.00 -8.21 5.96
C ALA A 259 10.46 -9.36 5.02
N ILE A 260 10.01 -9.36 3.76
CA ILE A 260 10.39 -10.37 2.75
C ILE A 260 11.66 -9.99 1.96
N LYS A 261 12.05 -8.70 1.96
CA LYS A 261 13.24 -8.19 1.25
C LYS A 261 14.53 -9.00 1.48
N PRO A 262 14.89 -9.45 2.71
CA PRO A 262 16.09 -10.25 2.93
C PRO A 262 16.06 -11.58 2.16
N THR A 263 14.94 -12.29 2.16
CA THR A 263 14.79 -13.57 1.45
C THR A 263 14.82 -13.37 -0.07
N LEU A 264 14.16 -12.31 -0.58
CA LEU A 264 14.23 -11.97 -2.00
C LEU A 264 15.68 -11.69 -2.45
N LEU A 265 16.47 -10.99 -1.63
CA LEU A 265 17.89 -10.71 -1.89
C LEU A 265 18.77 -11.96 -1.83
N GLU A 266 18.54 -12.83 -0.85
CA GLU A 266 19.29 -14.07 -0.66
C GLU A 266 19.13 -14.99 -1.88
N ASP A 267 17.91 -15.19 -2.38
CA ASP A 267 17.62 -15.97 -3.59
C ASP A 267 17.85 -15.20 -4.92
N GLY A 268 18.16 -13.91 -4.86
CA GLY A 268 18.27 -13.03 -6.04
C GLY A 268 16.96 -12.89 -6.83
N LEU A 269 15.82 -13.15 -6.20
CA LEU A 269 14.51 -13.26 -6.83
C LEU A 269 13.96 -11.88 -7.21
N PRO A 270 13.62 -11.61 -8.49
CA PRO A 270 13.12 -10.29 -8.88
C PRO A 270 11.84 -9.92 -8.15
N TRP A 271 11.71 -8.64 -7.81
CA TRP A 271 10.54 -8.06 -7.18
C TRP A 271 10.16 -6.75 -7.87
N ILE A 272 8.89 -6.62 -8.25
CA ILE A 272 8.35 -5.37 -8.79
C ILE A 272 7.06 -5.04 -8.06
N GLY A 273 7.09 -4.05 -7.16
CA GLY A 273 5.96 -3.72 -6.29
C GLY A 273 5.42 -2.31 -6.43
N VAL A 274 4.33 -2.06 -5.69
CA VAL A 274 3.64 -0.76 -5.57
C VAL A 274 3.56 -0.28 -4.11
N SER A 275 4.30 -0.92 -3.20
CA SER A 275 4.50 -0.44 -1.84
C SER A 275 5.17 0.94 -1.85
N ALA A 276 4.78 1.84 -0.95
CA ALA A 276 5.29 3.20 -0.96
C ALA A 276 6.70 3.37 -0.35
N ASN A 277 7.22 2.40 0.41
CA ASN A 277 8.45 2.60 1.19
C ASN A 277 9.72 2.64 0.30
N PRO A 278 10.42 3.78 0.19
CA PRO A 278 11.60 3.91 -0.68
C PRO A 278 12.75 2.99 -0.27
N LYS A 279 12.83 2.58 1.01
CA LYS A 279 13.90 1.70 1.53
C LYS A 279 13.91 0.30 0.89
N LEU A 280 12.89 -0.05 0.09
CA LEU A 280 12.88 -1.27 -0.72
C LEU A 280 13.85 -1.17 -1.90
N THR A 281 14.01 0.01 -2.51
CA THR A 281 14.78 0.24 -3.76
C THR A 281 15.77 1.41 -3.70
N THR A 282 15.93 2.06 -2.54
CA THR A 282 16.82 3.21 -2.34
C THR A 282 17.59 3.07 -1.03
N PRO A 283 18.94 3.06 -1.01
CA PRO A 283 19.83 3.00 -2.18
C PRO A 283 19.57 1.75 -3.04
N THR A 284 20.01 1.79 -4.30
CA THR A 284 19.55 0.87 -5.36
C THR A 284 19.86 -0.61 -5.06
N VAL A 285 18.91 -1.47 -5.42
CA VAL A 285 18.82 -2.85 -4.94
C VAL A 285 18.69 -3.80 -6.15
N PRO A 286 19.68 -4.67 -6.43
CA PRO A 286 19.85 -5.30 -7.74
C PRO A 286 18.62 -6.02 -8.33
N ASN A 287 17.78 -6.60 -7.49
CA ASN A 287 16.62 -7.39 -7.89
C ASN A 287 15.26 -6.74 -7.53
N MET A 288 15.22 -5.52 -6.99
CA MET A 288 13.98 -4.89 -6.53
C MET A 288 13.72 -3.57 -7.27
N PHE A 289 12.51 -3.41 -7.80
CA PHE A 289 12.10 -2.26 -8.62
C PHE A 289 10.76 -1.67 -8.18
N HIS A 290 10.65 -0.34 -8.21
CA HIS A 290 9.38 0.39 -8.20
C HIS A 290 9.15 0.95 -9.60
N VAL A 291 8.26 0.33 -10.38
CA VAL A 291 7.84 0.87 -11.69
C VAL A 291 6.90 2.07 -11.52
N THR A 292 6.17 2.11 -10.40
CA THR A 292 5.36 3.24 -9.94
C THR A 292 6.18 4.19 -9.06
N TYR A 293 5.54 5.26 -8.58
CA TYR A 293 6.10 6.18 -7.60
C TYR A 293 6.49 5.48 -6.27
N THR A 294 7.27 6.18 -5.44
CA THR A 294 7.43 5.89 -4.00
C THR A 294 6.84 7.02 -3.15
N GLY A 295 6.67 6.79 -1.84
CA GLY A 295 6.13 7.76 -0.89
C GLY A 295 6.87 9.11 -0.90
N VAL A 296 8.16 9.12 -1.28
CA VAL A 296 8.96 10.34 -1.50
C VAL A 296 8.32 11.23 -2.56
N TYR A 297 8.06 10.69 -3.75
CA TYR A 297 7.47 11.45 -4.86
C TYR A 297 6.03 11.84 -4.57
N SER A 298 5.27 10.96 -3.90
CA SER A 298 3.91 11.29 -3.44
C SER A 298 3.89 12.41 -2.41
N GLY A 299 4.77 12.38 -1.40
CA GLY A 299 4.85 13.40 -0.35
C GLY A 299 5.29 14.76 -0.92
N ARG A 300 6.29 14.75 -1.81
CA ARG A 300 6.72 15.94 -2.55
C ARG A 300 5.60 16.46 -3.47
N ALA A 301 4.78 15.60 -4.08
CA ALA A 301 3.60 16.03 -4.83
C ALA A 301 2.50 16.63 -3.94
N MET A 302 2.24 16.07 -2.74
CA MET A 302 1.30 16.64 -1.76
C MET A 302 1.70 18.06 -1.37
N ALA A 303 2.96 18.26 -0.98
CA ALA A 303 3.51 19.57 -0.63
C ALA A 303 3.56 20.53 -1.82
N GLY A 304 4.01 20.07 -3.00
CA GLY A 304 4.08 20.86 -4.22
C GLY A 304 2.71 21.38 -4.66
N PHE A 305 1.68 20.52 -4.62
CA PHE A 305 0.30 20.92 -4.90
C PHE A 305 -0.20 21.96 -3.88
N ALA A 306 -0.02 21.72 -2.59
CA ALA A 306 -0.45 22.64 -1.53
C ALA A 306 0.22 24.03 -1.61
N LEU A 307 1.53 24.07 -1.91
CA LEU A 307 2.30 25.31 -2.07
C LEU A 307 2.05 26.02 -3.41
N SER A 308 1.58 25.31 -4.43
CA SER A 308 1.17 25.93 -5.70
C SER A 308 -0.13 26.74 -5.60
N LYS A 309 -0.91 26.56 -4.52
CA LYS A 309 -2.07 27.41 -4.22
C LYS A 309 -1.59 28.82 -3.80
N PRO A 310 -2.07 29.89 -4.45
CA PRO A 310 -1.73 31.25 -4.07
C PRO A 310 -1.98 31.54 -2.59
N ASN A 311 -1.05 32.28 -1.99
CA ASN A 311 -1.06 32.72 -0.59
C ASN A 311 -1.01 31.60 0.49
N THR A 312 -0.77 30.33 0.14
CA THR A 312 -0.53 29.29 1.15
C THR A 312 0.71 29.59 1.99
N LYS A 313 0.51 29.87 3.28
CA LYS A 313 1.57 30.08 4.29
C LYS A 313 1.38 29.17 5.52
N LYS A 314 0.15 28.83 5.85
CA LYS A 314 -0.25 28.05 7.03
C LYS A 314 -0.70 26.65 6.64
N VAL A 315 0.25 25.76 6.38
CA VAL A 315 -0.04 24.34 6.13
C VAL A 315 -0.12 23.60 7.47
N VAL A 316 -1.15 22.77 7.67
CA VAL A 316 -1.24 21.84 8.82
C VAL A 316 -1.06 20.41 8.33
N LEU A 317 -0.31 19.61 9.09
CA LEU A 317 -0.04 18.21 8.80
C LEU A 317 -0.86 17.33 9.77
N VAL A 318 -1.62 16.38 9.23
CA VAL A 318 -2.35 15.36 10.01
C VAL A 318 -1.88 13.98 9.57
N ALA A 319 -1.41 13.14 10.50
CA ALA A 319 -0.76 11.88 10.18
C ALA A 319 -0.97 10.79 11.23
N HIS A 320 -0.76 9.54 10.83
CA HIS A 320 -0.39 8.47 11.79
C HIS A 320 1.07 8.66 12.23
N THR A 321 1.45 8.18 13.41
CA THR A 321 2.85 8.22 13.90
C THR A 321 3.75 7.08 13.37
N ASN A 322 3.25 6.27 12.44
CA ASN A 322 3.94 5.08 11.91
C ASN A 322 4.86 5.35 10.71
N ASP A 323 5.72 4.39 10.39
CA ASP A 323 6.69 4.47 9.27
C ASP A 323 6.07 4.63 7.89
N TRP A 324 4.85 4.12 7.69
CA TRP A 324 4.12 4.31 6.43
C TRP A 324 3.78 5.79 6.23
N ALA A 325 3.23 6.46 7.26
CA ALA A 325 2.88 7.87 7.17
C ALA A 325 4.12 8.77 7.08
N ARG A 326 5.18 8.47 7.84
CA ARG A 326 6.50 9.14 7.72
C ARG A 326 7.04 9.08 6.29
N GLY A 327 6.89 7.94 5.61
CA GLY A 327 7.28 7.74 4.21
C GLY A 327 6.65 8.71 3.19
N TYR A 328 5.60 9.45 3.57
CA TYR A 328 5.03 10.55 2.79
C TYR A 328 5.26 11.92 3.46
N CYS A 329 5.03 12.01 4.77
CA CYS A 329 5.01 13.28 5.49
C CYS A 329 6.40 13.88 5.72
N ASP A 330 7.44 13.07 5.86
CA ASP A 330 8.81 13.58 6.00
C ASP A 330 9.28 14.19 4.65
N PRO A 331 9.17 13.50 3.49
CA PRO A 331 9.44 14.08 2.16
C PRO A 331 8.59 15.30 1.79
N ALA A 332 7.33 15.35 2.25
CA ALA A 332 6.48 16.53 2.09
C ALA A 332 7.03 17.73 2.88
N THR A 333 7.41 17.51 4.14
CA THR A 333 7.99 18.53 5.02
C THR A 333 9.36 19.01 4.53
N GLU A 334 10.17 18.12 3.95
CA GLU A 334 11.45 18.44 3.30
C GLU A 334 11.25 19.41 2.12
N LEU A 335 10.34 19.10 1.19
CA LEU A 335 10.04 20.02 0.08
C LEU A 335 9.48 21.36 0.57
N MET A 336 8.65 21.37 1.62
CA MET A 336 8.18 22.63 2.19
C MET A 336 9.34 23.49 2.69
N LYS A 337 10.30 22.89 3.40
CA LYS A 337 11.51 23.58 3.88
C LYS A 337 12.40 24.10 2.75
N GLU A 338 12.58 23.33 1.68
CA GLU A 338 13.24 23.78 0.45
C GLU A 338 12.56 25.00 -0.21
N LYS A 339 11.27 25.22 0.07
CA LYS A 339 10.49 26.38 -0.40
C LYS A 339 10.30 27.45 0.67
N GLY A 340 10.98 27.37 1.81
CA GLY A 340 10.93 28.36 2.89
C GLY A 340 9.62 28.34 3.69
N VAL A 341 8.89 27.22 3.72
CA VAL A 341 7.64 27.04 4.47
C VAL A 341 7.79 25.87 5.45
N GLU A 342 7.23 25.98 6.64
CA GLU A 342 7.11 24.87 7.59
C GLU A 342 5.63 24.62 7.96
N PRO A 343 5.25 23.38 8.32
CA PRO A 343 3.92 23.12 8.86
C PRO A 343 3.71 23.90 10.16
N VAL A 344 2.65 24.72 10.24
CA VAL A 344 2.34 25.51 11.45
C VAL A 344 1.80 24.65 12.59
N MET A 345 1.42 23.41 12.31
CA MET A 345 1.07 22.41 13.31
C MET A 345 1.17 20.99 12.71
N ASN A 346 1.69 20.05 13.52
CA ASN A 346 1.62 18.61 13.25
C ASN A 346 0.59 17.99 14.22
N LEU A 347 -0.29 17.14 13.71
CA LEU A 347 -1.39 16.52 14.45
C LEU A 347 -1.40 15.01 14.23
N ALA A 348 -1.45 14.24 15.31
CA ALA A 348 -1.68 12.80 15.22
C ALA A 348 -3.18 12.50 15.04
N LEU A 349 -3.52 11.51 14.23
CA LEU A 349 -4.83 10.87 14.17
C LEU A 349 -4.59 9.38 13.86
N GLU A 350 -4.72 8.53 14.89
CA GLU A 350 -4.24 7.15 14.83
C GLU A 350 -5.27 6.15 14.31
N ARG A 351 -4.79 5.00 13.82
CA ARG A 351 -5.63 3.91 13.31
C ARG A 351 -6.70 3.49 14.32
N GLY A 352 -7.95 3.41 13.86
CA GLY A 352 -9.09 3.05 14.69
C GLY A 352 -9.70 4.22 15.49
N SER A 353 -9.20 5.45 15.30
CA SER A 353 -9.92 6.65 15.73
C SER A 353 -11.31 6.69 15.08
N THR A 354 -12.31 7.21 15.79
CA THR A 354 -13.70 7.34 15.32
C THR A 354 -14.17 8.79 15.12
N ASP A 355 -13.39 9.75 15.64
CA ASP A 355 -13.62 11.19 15.62
C ASP A 355 -12.28 11.93 15.42
N ALA A 356 -12.32 13.07 14.72
CA ALA A 356 -11.20 13.97 14.49
C ALA A 356 -11.54 15.43 14.90
N THR A 357 -12.48 15.63 15.83
CA THR A 357 -12.94 16.94 16.33
C THR A 357 -11.79 17.76 16.90
N ALA A 358 -10.89 17.16 17.68
CA ALA A 358 -9.74 17.86 18.26
C ALA A 358 -8.78 18.40 17.18
N GLN A 359 -8.60 17.65 16.09
CA GLN A 359 -7.79 18.02 14.94
C GLN A 359 -8.49 19.12 14.13
N ALA A 360 -9.78 18.95 13.81
CA ALA A 360 -10.59 19.93 13.11
C ALA A 360 -10.63 21.30 13.82
N LEU A 361 -10.88 21.32 15.14
CA LEU A 361 -10.89 22.56 15.92
C LEU A 361 -9.51 23.25 15.97
N ARG A 362 -8.41 22.48 16.00
CA ARG A 362 -7.05 23.04 15.92
C ARG A 362 -6.70 23.58 14.53
N ILE A 363 -7.11 22.89 13.46
CA ILE A 363 -6.99 23.36 12.06
C ILE A 363 -7.74 24.70 11.88
N LYS A 364 -8.94 24.81 12.47
CA LYS A 364 -9.73 26.06 12.50
C LYS A 364 -9.02 27.17 13.27
N ALA A 365 -8.53 26.89 14.47
CA ALA A 365 -7.83 27.86 15.31
C ALA A 365 -6.50 28.35 14.71
N ALA A 366 -5.79 27.51 13.96
CA ALA A 366 -4.61 27.91 13.20
C ALA A 366 -4.94 28.86 12.03
N ASN A 367 -6.19 28.83 11.52
CA ASN A 367 -6.60 29.38 10.23
C ASN A 367 -5.71 28.82 9.11
N ALA A 368 -5.73 27.50 8.92
CA ALA A 368 -4.91 26.81 7.93
C ALA A 368 -5.32 27.16 6.48
N ASP A 369 -4.33 27.33 5.61
CA ASP A 369 -4.50 27.55 4.17
C ASP A 369 -4.61 26.23 3.38
N PHE A 370 -4.09 25.15 3.96
CA PHE A 370 -4.07 23.78 3.41
C PHE A 370 -3.87 22.75 4.53
N VAL A 371 -4.34 21.53 4.32
CA VAL A 371 -4.04 20.36 5.17
C VAL A 371 -3.39 19.25 4.35
N LEU A 372 -2.28 18.70 4.84
CA LEU A 372 -1.67 17.46 4.33
C LEU A 372 -2.10 16.28 5.21
N GLY A 373 -2.74 15.27 4.63
CA GLY A 373 -3.29 14.11 5.35
C GLY A 373 -2.53 12.81 5.08
N CYS A 374 -1.46 12.52 5.82
CA CYS A 374 -0.74 11.24 5.77
C CYS A 374 -1.49 10.15 6.54
N LEU A 375 -2.71 9.86 6.08
CA LEU A 375 -3.68 8.99 6.71
C LEU A 375 -4.12 7.89 5.76
N TYR A 376 -4.37 6.70 6.30
CA TYR A 376 -5.21 5.71 5.64
C TYR A 376 -6.64 6.22 5.46
N GLU A 377 -7.35 5.65 4.48
CA GLU A 377 -8.72 6.03 4.08
C GLU A 377 -9.73 6.16 5.23
N ALA A 378 -9.63 5.31 6.26
CA ALA A 378 -10.54 5.31 7.39
C ALA A 378 -10.49 6.63 8.17
N GLU A 379 -9.30 7.02 8.62
CA GLU A 379 -9.08 8.24 9.39
C GLU A 379 -9.14 9.49 8.50
N LEU A 380 -8.77 9.38 7.22
CA LEU A 380 -8.95 10.44 6.23
C LEU A 380 -10.44 10.78 6.01
N ALA A 381 -11.31 9.77 5.88
CA ALA A 381 -12.75 9.98 5.75
C ALA A 381 -13.38 10.54 7.04
N ILE A 382 -12.81 10.28 8.21
CA ILE A 382 -13.23 10.90 9.48
C ILE A 382 -12.83 12.37 9.51
N LEU A 383 -11.57 12.69 9.19
CA LEU A 383 -11.07 14.07 9.11
C LEU A 383 -11.93 14.93 8.18
N LEU A 384 -12.27 14.44 6.98
CA LEU A 384 -13.13 15.15 6.02
C LEU A 384 -14.55 15.39 6.58
N ARG A 385 -15.14 14.39 7.26
CA ARG A 385 -16.46 14.53 7.90
C ARG A 385 -16.45 15.54 9.05
N ASP A 386 -15.43 15.54 9.90
CA ASP A 386 -15.35 16.48 11.03
C ASP A 386 -14.95 17.90 10.61
N LEU A 387 -14.12 18.08 9.58
CA LEU A 387 -13.90 19.40 8.98
C LEU A 387 -15.22 20.01 8.47
N HIS A 388 -16.04 19.23 7.76
CA HIS A 388 -17.37 19.66 7.32
C HIS A 388 -18.32 19.97 8.49
N LYS A 389 -18.40 19.09 9.49
CA LYS A 389 -19.20 19.25 10.73
C LYS A 389 -18.94 20.59 11.44
N TYR A 390 -17.69 21.04 11.47
CA TYR A 390 -17.32 22.34 12.06
C TYR A 390 -17.27 23.51 11.06
N SER A 391 -17.81 23.32 9.85
CA SER A 391 -17.84 24.31 8.76
C SER A 391 -16.45 24.85 8.39
N ILE A 392 -15.49 23.94 8.19
CA ILE A 392 -14.10 24.24 7.84
C ILE A 392 -13.87 23.78 6.40
N SER A 393 -13.82 24.74 5.48
CA SER A 393 -13.67 24.51 4.03
C SER A 393 -12.21 24.47 3.55
N VAL A 394 -11.24 24.19 4.44
CA VAL A 394 -9.82 24.14 4.08
C VAL A 394 -9.56 23.03 3.05
N PRO A 395 -8.71 23.25 2.01
CA PRO A 395 -8.30 22.19 1.12
C PRO A 395 -7.52 21.09 1.85
N VAL A 396 -7.82 19.83 1.55
CA VAL A 396 -7.14 18.66 2.11
C VAL A 396 -6.56 17.84 0.97
N ILE A 397 -5.25 17.55 1.00
CA ILE A 397 -4.65 16.54 0.13
C ILE A 397 -4.19 15.35 0.97
N GLY A 398 -4.75 14.16 0.70
CA GLY A 398 -4.38 12.92 1.39
C GLY A 398 -3.11 12.27 0.84
N ALA A 399 -2.66 11.19 1.47
CA ALA A 399 -1.61 10.30 0.95
C ALA A 399 -2.23 9.09 0.21
N LEU A 400 -1.40 8.32 -0.51
CA LEU A 400 -1.82 7.17 -1.33
C LEU A 400 -2.12 5.90 -0.50
N GLY A 401 -2.74 6.08 0.67
CA GLY A 401 -3.36 5.03 1.50
C GLY A 401 -4.88 5.03 1.43
N ALA A 402 -5.43 5.66 0.40
CA ALA A 402 -6.84 5.88 0.15
C ALA A 402 -7.10 5.91 -1.37
N ASP A 403 -8.18 5.29 -1.82
CA ASP A 403 -8.69 5.43 -3.19
C ASP A 403 -9.63 6.64 -3.24
N PHE A 404 -9.65 7.39 -4.35
CA PHE A 404 -10.44 8.63 -4.47
C PHE A 404 -11.96 8.34 -4.43
N GLU A 405 -12.40 7.34 -5.19
CA GLU A 405 -13.81 6.93 -5.26
C GLU A 405 -14.25 6.27 -3.96
N SER A 406 -13.38 5.44 -3.39
CA SER A 406 -13.65 4.78 -2.10
C SER A 406 -13.75 5.81 -0.96
N THR A 407 -12.86 6.81 -0.91
CA THR A 407 -12.97 7.92 0.05
C THR A 407 -14.27 8.70 -0.12
N HIS A 408 -14.67 9.00 -1.36
CA HIS A 408 -15.95 9.66 -1.64
C HIS A 408 -17.15 8.81 -1.18
N LYS A 409 -17.20 7.52 -1.51
CA LYS A 409 -18.22 6.55 -1.05
C LYS A 409 -18.26 6.46 0.48
N ARG A 410 -17.10 6.50 1.15
CA ARG A 410 -16.93 6.35 2.61
C ARG A 410 -17.21 7.62 3.41
N VAL A 411 -17.02 8.80 2.83
CA VAL A 411 -17.45 10.08 3.42
C VAL A 411 -18.97 10.27 3.24
N ASN A 412 -19.53 9.79 2.13
CA ASN A 412 -20.96 9.82 1.81
C ASN A 412 -21.62 11.20 1.95
N ASN A 413 -20.86 12.27 1.65
CA ASN A 413 -21.32 13.65 1.67
C ASN A 413 -20.52 14.47 0.63
N PRO A 414 -21.13 14.82 -0.53
CA PRO A 414 -20.47 15.59 -1.58
C PRO A 414 -19.90 16.95 -1.13
N ALA A 415 -20.53 17.61 -0.15
CA ALA A 415 -20.06 18.90 0.38
C ALA A 415 -18.80 18.74 1.25
N ALA A 416 -18.64 17.60 1.94
CA ALA A 416 -17.45 17.31 2.76
C ALA A 416 -16.21 16.95 1.93
N VAL A 417 -16.40 16.46 0.69
CA VAL A 417 -15.30 16.12 -0.23
C VAL A 417 -15.03 17.17 -1.31
N LYS A 418 -15.76 18.30 -1.33
CA LYS A 418 -15.61 19.32 -2.39
C LYS A 418 -14.18 19.84 -2.55
N ASN A 419 -13.45 20.00 -1.44
CA ASN A 419 -12.07 20.49 -1.41
C ASN A 419 -11.06 19.38 -1.07
N PHE A 420 -11.40 18.12 -1.34
CA PHE A 420 -10.53 16.96 -1.15
C PHE A 420 -9.75 16.62 -2.43
N TYR A 421 -8.48 16.26 -2.23
CA TYR A 421 -7.53 15.89 -3.27
C TYR A 421 -6.70 14.66 -2.86
N LEU A 422 -6.19 13.93 -3.84
CA LEU A 422 -5.14 12.91 -3.65
C LEU A 422 -4.05 13.09 -4.72
N PRO A 423 -2.79 12.72 -4.43
CA PRO A 423 -1.79 12.49 -5.46
C PRO A 423 -2.28 11.50 -6.51
N TYR A 424 -1.83 11.65 -7.75
CA TYR A 424 -2.34 10.89 -8.89
C TYR A 424 -1.22 10.55 -9.87
N GLN A 425 -1.08 9.27 -10.20
CA GLN A 425 0.01 8.76 -11.04
C GLN A 425 -0.40 8.50 -12.51
N PHE A 426 -1.66 8.71 -12.89
CA PHE A 426 -2.17 8.31 -14.21
C PHE A 426 -2.33 9.48 -15.17
N LYS A 427 -2.15 9.21 -16.47
CA LYS A 427 -2.15 10.24 -17.53
C LYS A 427 -3.53 10.82 -17.88
N ALA A 428 -4.61 10.24 -17.37
CA ALA A 428 -5.97 10.74 -17.54
C ALA A 428 -6.90 10.19 -16.44
N PRO A 429 -8.06 10.82 -16.17
CA PRO A 429 -9.07 10.29 -15.26
C PRO A 429 -9.54 8.87 -15.61
N MET A 430 -10.07 8.14 -14.62
CA MET A 430 -10.77 6.87 -14.83
C MET A 430 -12.03 7.09 -15.69
N GLY A 431 -12.46 6.11 -16.48
CA GLY A 431 -13.57 6.27 -17.43
C GLY A 431 -13.31 7.21 -18.62
N SER A 432 -12.14 7.87 -18.69
CA SER A 432 -11.78 8.70 -19.86
C SER A 432 -11.45 7.83 -21.09
N PRO A 433 -11.60 8.34 -22.33
CA PRO A 433 -11.27 7.59 -23.55
C PRO A 433 -9.85 7.00 -23.55
N THR A 434 -8.89 7.71 -22.96
CA THR A 434 -7.49 7.27 -22.80
C THR A 434 -7.37 6.00 -21.94
N MET A 435 -8.21 5.87 -20.90
CA MET A 435 -8.17 4.76 -19.95
C MET A 435 -9.16 3.63 -20.31
N LYS A 436 -10.17 3.91 -21.14
CA LYS A 436 -11.25 2.97 -21.50
C LYS A 436 -10.76 1.60 -21.97
N LYS A 437 -9.68 1.54 -22.78
CA LYS A 437 -9.11 0.25 -23.25
C LYS A 437 -8.62 -0.66 -22.11
N TRP A 438 -8.22 -0.07 -20.98
CA TRP A 438 -7.78 -0.80 -19.80
C TRP A 438 -8.97 -1.20 -18.92
N GLU A 439 -10.00 -0.35 -18.84
CA GLU A 439 -11.28 -0.66 -18.21
C GLU A 439 -11.97 -1.86 -18.90
N GLU A 440 -12.06 -1.85 -20.23
CA GLU A 440 -12.56 -2.96 -21.05
C GLU A 440 -11.72 -4.23 -20.89
N MET A 441 -10.40 -4.09 -20.69
CA MET A 441 -9.49 -5.21 -20.41
C MET A 441 -9.76 -5.80 -19.01
N PHE A 442 -9.94 -4.98 -17.98
CA PHE A 442 -10.33 -5.44 -16.65
C PHE A 442 -11.68 -6.17 -16.67
N VAL A 443 -12.72 -5.56 -17.25
CA VAL A 443 -14.07 -6.14 -17.32
C VAL A 443 -14.11 -7.45 -18.14
N LYS A 444 -13.21 -7.61 -19.11
CA LYS A 444 -13.11 -8.83 -19.94
C LYS A 444 -12.28 -9.97 -19.32
N PHE A 445 -11.24 -9.64 -18.56
CA PHE A 445 -10.25 -10.62 -18.08
C PHE A 445 -10.24 -10.85 -16.56
N LEU A 446 -11.05 -10.11 -15.79
CA LEU A 446 -11.33 -10.42 -14.38
C LEU A 446 -12.66 -11.18 -14.23
N GLU A 447 -12.74 -12.02 -13.22
CA GLU A 447 -13.98 -12.65 -12.78
C GLU A 447 -14.86 -11.63 -12.04
N LYS A 448 -16.17 -11.88 -11.96
CA LYS A 448 -17.10 -11.02 -11.20
C LYS A 448 -16.74 -10.94 -9.69
N SER A 449 -16.07 -11.96 -9.18
CA SER A 449 -15.47 -12.08 -7.84
C SER A 449 -14.27 -11.16 -7.61
N GLU A 450 -13.58 -10.77 -8.68
CA GLU A 450 -12.35 -9.98 -8.68
C GLU A 450 -12.61 -8.51 -9.05
N LEU A 451 -13.85 -8.15 -9.41
CA LEU A 451 -14.29 -6.80 -9.73
C LEU A 451 -15.06 -6.18 -8.53
N PRO A 452 -15.14 -4.83 -8.42
CA PRO A 452 -15.99 -4.19 -7.43
C PRO A 452 -17.49 -4.47 -7.68
N GLU A 453 -18.33 -4.25 -6.66
CA GLU A 453 -19.77 -4.56 -6.68
C GLU A 453 -20.54 -3.97 -7.88
N ASN A 454 -20.12 -2.78 -8.34
CA ASN A 454 -20.70 -2.06 -9.48
C ASN A 454 -20.10 -2.46 -10.84
N GLY A 455 -19.13 -3.38 -10.88
CA GLY A 455 -18.41 -3.82 -12.07
C GLY A 455 -17.35 -2.84 -12.60
N VAL A 456 -17.16 -1.66 -11.99
CA VAL A 456 -16.26 -0.61 -12.48
C VAL A 456 -14.96 -0.64 -11.68
N PRO A 457 -13.79 -0.93 -12.30
CA PRO A 457 -12.49 -0.93 -11.62
C PRO A 457 -12.16 0.44 -11.01
N THR A 458 -11.83 0.46 -9.71
CA THR A 458 -11.40 1.70 -9.02
C THR A 458 -9.95 2.07 -9.39
N ASN A 459 -9.46 3.22 -8.93
CA ASN A 459 -8.13 3.69 -9.33
C ASN A 459 -7.01 2.73 -8.90
N PHE A 460 -7.17 2.03 -7.76
CA PHE A 460 -6.24 0.99 -7.28
C PHE A 460 -6.00 -0.16 -8.29
N TYR A 461 -6.99 -0.56 -9.11
CA TYR A 461 -6.80 -1.60 -10.13
C TYR A 461 -5.73 -1.23 -11.15
N TYR A 462 -5.56 0.06 -11.41
CA TYR A 462 -4.57 0.58 -12.34
C TYR A 462 -3.17 0.71 -11.71
N PHE A 463 -2.98 0.51 -10.39
CA PHE A 463 -1.67 0.64 -9.75
C PHE A 463 -0.74 -0.53 -10.12
N GLY A 464 -1.26 -1.77 -10.10
CA GLY A 464 -0.48 -2.96 -10.46
C GLY A 464 -0.32 -3.20 -11.97
N LEU A 465 -1.06 -2.46 -12.79
CA LEU A 465 -1.02 -2.59 -14.26
C LEU A 465 0.32 -2.11 -14.88
N PRO A 466 0.89 -0.92 -14.56
CA PRO A 466 2.21 -0.51 -15.04
C PRO A 466 3.35 -1.48 -14.66
N PRO A 467 3.45 -1.99 -13.40
CA PRO A 467 4.36 -3.09 -13.05
C PRO A 467 4.23 -4.31 -13.96
N ALA A 468 3.00 -4.75 -14.27
CA ALA A 468 2.76 -5.88 -15.16
C ALA A 468 3.16 -5.59 -16.63
N ILE A 469 2.91 -4.37 -17.12
CA ILE A 469 3.33 -3.91 -18.45
C ILE A 469 4.87 -3.91 -18.57
N ALA A 470 5.56 -3.35 -17.57
CA ALA A 470 7.03 -3.37 -17.51
C ALA A 470 7.59 -4.80 -17.38
N THR A 471 6.94 -5.67 -16.60
CA THR A 471 7.31 -7.10 -16.48
C THR A 471 7.26 -7.80 -17.84
N VAL A 472 6.17 -7.62 -18.60
CA VAL A 472 6.01 -8.21 -19.94
C VAL A 472 7.04 -7.67 -20.94
N GLU A 473 7.37 -6.38 -20.87
CA GLU A 473 8.43 -5.78 -21.69
C GLU A 473 9.83 -6.30 -21.32
N ALA A 474 10.12 -6.46 -20.03
CA ALA A 474 11.39 -7.03 -19.58
C ALA A 474 11.55 -8.50 -20.03
N PHE A 475 10.49 -9.32 -19.96
CA PHE A 475 10.50 -10.67 -20.53
C PHE A 475 10.64 -10.67 -22.06
N ARG A 476 10.05 -9.71 -22.78
CA ARG A 476 10.25 -9.54 -24.23
C ARG A 476 11.73 -9.30 -24.53
N ARG A 477 12.36 -8.36 -23.83
CA ARG A 477 13.78 -7.97 -23.99
C ARG A 477 14.78 -9.04 -23.53
N ALA A 478 14.46 -9.79 -22.48
CA ALA A 478 15.30 -10.90 -21.99
C ALA A 478 15.41 -12.09 -22.98
N GLY A 479 14.58 -12.11 -24.03
CA GLY A 479 14.61 -13.10 -25.09
C GLY A 479 13.96 -14.44 -24.73
N PRO A 480 13.99 -15.43 -25.65
CA PRO A 480 13.26 -16.70 -25.52
C PRO A 480 13.86 -17.70 -24.50
N GLN A 481 14.93 -17.32 -23.81
CA GLN A 481 15.54 -18.07 -22.71
C GLN A 481 15.85 -17.10 -21.56
N PRO A 482 14.82 -16.59 -20.85
CA PRO A 482 15.02 -15.63 -19.78
C PRO A 482 15.65 -16.29 -18.54
N THR A 483 16.59 -15.59 -17.94
CA THR A 483 17.08 -15.84 -16.57
C THR A 483 16.79 -14.61 -15.73
N ARG A 484 16.88 -14.70 -14.40
CA ARG A 484 16.71 -13.55 -13.50
C ARG A 484 17.66 -12.39 -13.83
N GLU A 485 18.91 -12.71 -14.19
CA GLU A 485 19.94 -11.75 -14.56
C GLU A 485 19.59 -11.05 -15.88
N LYS A 486 19.11 -11.80 -16.89
CA LYS A 486 18.60 -11.20 -18.15
C LYS A 486 17.35 -10.35 -17.94
N PHE A 487 16.46 -10.75 -17.04
CA PHE A 487 15.27 -9.99 -16.68
C PHE A 487 15.60 -8.69 -15.94
N ILE A 488 16.52 -8.76 -14.96
CA ILE A 488 17.06 -7.59 -14.25
C ILE A 488 17.74 -6.63 -15.22
N ALA A 489 18.67 -7.13 -16.06
CA ALA A 489 19.31 -6.32 -17.08
C ALA A 489 18.31 -5.72 -18.09
N ALA A 490 17.23 -6.44 -18.43
CA ALA A 490 16.16 -5.90 -19.26
C ALA A 490 15.38 -4.77 -18.57
N MET A 491 15.06 -4.89 -17.28
CA MET A 491 14.47 -3.82 -16.46
C MET A 491 15.39 -2.58 -16.41
N GLU A 492 16.70 -2.78 -16.26
CA GLU A 492 17.75 -1.73 -16.31
C GLU A 492 17.89 -1.03 -17.69
N THR A 493 17.21 -1.50 -18.74
CA THR A 493 17.17 -0.84 -20.07
C THR A 493 15.86 -0.07 -20.33
N LEU A 494 14.92 -0.07 -19.40
CA LEU A 494 13.68 0.70 -19.55
C LEU A 494 14.02 2.19 -19.48
N LYS A 495 13.99 2.87 -20.62
CA LYS A 495 14.18 4.33 -20.73
C LYS A 495 13.03 4.91 -21.54
N ASP A 496 12.48 6.03 -21.06
CA ASP A 496 11.40 6.77 -21.73
C ASP A 496 10.15 5.91 -22.07
N PHE A 497 9.95 4.81 -21.33
CA PHE A 497 8.98 3.76 -21.66
C PHE A 497 7.56 4.18 -21.26
N ASP A 498 6.74 4.55 -22.24
CA ASP A 498 5.34 4.87 -22.02
C ASP A 498 4.51 3.58 -21.82
N THR A 499 4.04 3.38 -20.60
CA THR A 499 3.13 2.27 -20.24
C THR A 499 1.72 2.45 -20.83
N GLY A 500 1.38 3.64 -21.33
CA GLY A 500 0.03 3.99 -21.75
C GLY A 500 -0.96 4.10 -20.58
N VAL A 501 -0.47 4.19 -19.34
CA VAL A 501 -1.24 4.21 -18.08
C VAL A 501 -0.74 5.35 -17.18
N LEU A 502 0.56 5.36 -16.88
CA LEU A 502 1.19 6.37 -16.03
C LEU A 502 1.26 7.75 -16.72
N ALA A 503 1.19 8.79 -15.91
CA ALA A 503 1.40 10.20 -16.27
C ALA A 503 2.82 10.43 -16.81
N ASP A 504 3.79 9.78 -16.17
CA ASP A 504 5.21 9.87 -16.46
C ASP A 504 5.70 8.63 -17.23
N LYS A 505 6.83 8.77 -17.92
CA LYS A 505 7.48 7.67 -18.65
C LYS A 505 8.40 6.89 -17.73
N VAL A 506 8.36 5.56 -17.82
CA VAL A 506 9.20 4.70 -16.97
C VAL A 506 10.65 4.76 -17.43
N THR A 507 11.54 5.20 -16.54
CA THR A 507 13.00 5.15 -16.72
C THR A 507 13.67 4.50 -15.51
N ILE A 508 14.23 3.31 -15.70
CA ILE A 508 14.92 2.47 -14.71
C ILE A 508 16.32 2.15 -15.25
N ASN A 509 17.33 2.24 -14.40
CA ASN A 509 18.72 1.93 -14.72
C ASN A 509 19.47 1.43 -13.47
N ARG A 510 20.70 0.91 -13.62
CA ARG A 510 21.52 0.35 -12.53
C ARG A 510 21.69 1.23 -11.29
N ASP A 511 21.65 2.54 -11.46
CA ASP A 511 21.84 3.51 -10.39
C ASP A 511 20.51 3.96 -9.76
N ASN A 512 19.38 3.75 -10.44
CA ASN A 512 18.04 4.11 -9.97
C ASN A 512 16.95 3.08 -10.38
N HIS A 513 16.40 2.38 -9.38
CA HIS A 513 15.29 1.42 -9.53
C HIS A 513 13.89 2.00 -9.20
N VAL A 514 13.73 3.33 -9.20
CA VAL A 514 12.42 4.01 -9.16
C VAL A 514 12.12 4.60 -10.54
N GLY A 515 11.07 4.09 -11.19
CA GLY A 515 10.82 4.30 -12.61
C GLY A 515 10.12 5.60 -13.00
N VAL A 516 9.37 6.23 -12.09
CA VAL A 516 8.65 7.49 -12.35
C VAL A 516 8.83 8.50 -11.23
N HIS A 517 8.81 9.78 -11.59
CA HIS A 517 9.18 10.89 -10.71
C HIS A 517 8.15 12.02 -10.68
N VAL A 518 7.28 12.12 -11.70
CA VAL A 518 6.16 13.06 -11.72
C VAL A 518 4.90 12.42 -11.12
N MET A 519 4.22 13.17 -10.27
CA MET A 519 2.83 12.90 -9.86
C MET A 519 2.00 14.18 -9.94
N TYR A 520 0.74 14.03 -10.31
CA TYR A 520 -0.27 15.08 -10.31
C TYR A 520 -1.12 15.01 -9.04
N ALA A 521 -2.18 15.82 -8.96
CA ALA A 521 -3.28 15.60 -8.01
C ALA A 521 -4.59 15.26 -8.76
N VAL A 522 -5.49 14.52 -8.13
CA VAL A 522 -6.89 14.35 -8.54
C VAL A 522 -7.79 14.99 -7.49
N GLY A 523 -8.86 15.65 -7.95
CA GLY A 523 -9.85 16.31 -7.10
C GLY A 523 -11.12 16.62 -7.88
N LEU A 524 -12.08 17.33 -7.27
CA LEU A 524 -13.21 17.89 -8.00
C LEU A 524 -12.88 19.30 -8.51
N ASN A 525 -13.34 19.63 -9.71
CA ASN A 525 -13.34 21.01 -10.20
C ASN A 525 -14.56 21.80 -9.69
N GLU A 526 -14.67 23.06 -10.09
CA GLU A 526 -15.75 23.96 -9.65
C GLU A 526 -17.15 23.45 -10.02
N GLN A 527 -17.26 22.69 -11.12
CA GLN A 527 -18.47 22.03 -11.61
C GLN A 527 -18.75 20.68 -10.92
N GLY A 528 -17.93 20.27 -9.94
CA GLY A 528 -18.07 19.01 -9.22
C GLY A 528 -17.59 17.77 -10.00
N LYS A 529 -16.93 17.94 -11.14
CA LYS A 529 -16.40 16.84 -11.96
C LYS A 529 -14.99 16.46 -11.53
N GLN A 530 -14.73 15.16 -11.40
CA GLN A 530 -13.38 14.64 -11.19
C GLN A 530 -12.42 15.14 -12.29
N THR A 531 -11.31 15.71 -11.86
CA THR A 531 -10.32 16.38 -12.70
C THR A 531 -8.92 16.07 -12.16
N VAL A 532 -7.97 15.87 -13.08
CA VAL A 532 -6.53 15.76 -12.74
C VAL A 532 -5.91 17.14 -12.87
N PHE A 533 -5.03 17.50 -11.94
CA PHE A 533 -4.44 18.83 -11.79
C PHE A 533 -2.91 18.73 -11.73
N THR A 534 -2.23 19.52 -12.56
CA THR A 534 -0.76 19.65 -12.54
C THR A 534 -0.29 20.56 -11.41
N ALA A 535 -1.13 21.51 -11.00
CA ALA A 535 -0.95 22.38 -9.85
C ALA A 535 -2.32 22.89 -9.38
N TRP A 536 -2.39 23.61 -8.26
CA TRP A 536 -3.64 24.20 -7.76
C TRP A 536 -4.35 25.03 -8.83
N GLY A 537 -5.61 24.72 -9.11
CA GLY A 537 -6.42 25.41 -10.11
C GLY A 537 -5.94 25.23 -11.57
N LYS A 538 -4.97 24.34 -11.83
CA LYS A 538 -4.44 24.05 -13.17
C LYS A 538 -4.74 22.60 -13.56
N PRO A 539 -5.84 22.33 -14.27
CA PRO A 539 -6.12 21.02 -14.84
C PRO A 539 -4.96 20.52 -15.72
N LEU A 540 -4.83 19.20 -15.82
CA LEU A 540 -4.16 18.55 -16.93
C LEU A 540 -5.02 18.75 -18.20
N GLN A 541 -4.39 19.16 -19.30
CA GLN A 541 -5.04 19.43 -20.60
C GLN A 541 -5.14 18.15 -21.44
#